data_AF-A0A920R5H6-F1
#
_entry.id   AF-A0A920R5H6-F1
#
_cell.length_a   1.000
_cell.length_b   1.000
_cell.length_c   1.000
_cell.angle_alpha   90.00
_cell.angle_beta   90.00
_cell.angle_gamma   90.00
#
_symmetry.space_group_name_H-M   'P 1'
#
loop_
_entity.id
_entity.type
_entity.pdbx_description
1 polymer ?
#
loop_
_entity_poly.entity_id
_entity_poly.type
_entity_poly.pdbx_seq_one_letter_code
_entity_poly.pdbx_strand_id
1 'polypeptide(L)'
;MDPQTGEQVWSYNQFDVSDSGMLTTTTDVLFTGGREGYFHAIDAESGELLWNVGLGGQIVMAPVTYMVGGVQYVSVISGNSLSTFALGD
;
A
#
# COMPACT_ATOMS: atom_id res chain seq x y z
N MET A 1 -4.97 13.07 -5.36
CA MET A 1 -5.68 14.16 -6.07
C MET A 1 -6.71 14.75 -5.14
N ASP A 2 -6.98 16.04 -5.24
CA ASP A 2 -8.13 16.65 -4.57
C ASP A 2 -9.39 16.27 -5.36
N PRO A 3 -10.38 15.58 -4.76
CA PRO A 3 -11.57 15.15 -5.47
C PRO A 3 -12.52 16.30 -5.83
N GLN A 4 -12.41 17.47 -5.20
CA GLN A 4 -13.25 18.64 -5.47
C GLN A 4 -12.74 19.42 -6.68
N THR A 5 -11.43 19.55 -6.82
CA THR A 5 -10.80 20.35 -7.88
C THR A 5 -10.24 19.51 -9.03
N GLY A 6 -9.96 18.22 -8.78
CA GLY A 6 -9.24 17.35 -9.70
C GLY A 6 -7.73 17.59 -9.75
N GLU A 7 -7.21 18.50 -8.91
CA GLU A 7 -5.79 18.84 -8.91
C GLU A 7 -4.95 17.73 -8.27
N GLN A 8 -3.73 17.55 -8.78
CA GLN A 8 -2.76 16.66 -8.17
C GLN A 8 -2.22 17.29 -6.88
N VAL A 9 -2.32 16.55 -5.76
CA VAL A 9 -1.77 16.98 -4.47
C VAL A 9 -0.30 16.54 -4.35
N TRP A 10 -0.03 15.28 -4.66
CA TRP A 10 1.30 14.69 -4.74
C TRP A 10 1.30 13.54 -5.75
N SER A 11 2.50 13.05 -6.09
CA SER A 11 2.70 11.86 -6.92
C SER A 11 3.84 11.04 -6.35
N TYR A 12 3.68 9.71 -6.33
CA TYR A 12 4.72 8.76 -5.97
C TYR A 12 5.09 7.94 -7.21
N ASN A 13 6.36 7.97 -7.60
CA ASN A 13 6.85 7.25 -8.77
C ASN A 13 7.32 5.84 -8.38
N GLN A 14 6.63 4.82 -8.88
CA GLN A 14 7.13 3.45 -8.88
C GLN A 14 8.07 3.24 -10.08
N PHE A 15 9.00 2.29 -9.96
CA PHE A 15 9.96 2.03 -11.02
C PHE A 15 9.36 1.23 -12.20
N ASP A 16 8.26 0.52 -11.95
CA ASP A 16 7.51 -0.25 -12.94
C ASP A 16 6.00 0.08 -12.84
N VAL A 17 5.18 -0.62 -13.63
CA VAL A 17 3.74 -0.39 -13.72
C VAL A 17 3.05 -0.54 -12.35
N SER A 18 2.33 0.52 -11.96
CA SER A 18 1.48 0.60 -10.78
C SER A 18 0.06 0.10 -11.07
N ASP A 19 -0.11 -1.22 -11.19
CA ASP A 19 -1.43 -1.85 -11.44
C ASP A 19 -2.19 -2.22 -10.15
N SER A 20 -1.55 -2.13 -8.98
CA SER A 20 -2.18 -2.45 -7.70
C SER A 20 -3.24 -1.42 -7.33
N GLY A 21 -4.31 -1.90 -6.68
CA GLY A 21 -5.17 -0.99 -5.92
C GLY A 21 -4.47 -0.45 -4.67
N MET A 22 -5.08 0.54 -4.03
CA MET A 22 -4.58 1.20 -2.82
C MET A 22 -5.51 0.92 -1.64
N LEU A 23 -4.93 0.90 -0.44
CA LEU A 23 -5.64 0.82 0.82
C LEU A 23 -5.18 1.97 1.72
N THR A 24 -6.07 2.86 2.14
CA THR A 24 -5.77 3.90 3.13
C THR A 24 -6.35 3.53 4.50
N THR A 25 -5.68 3.98 5.55
CA THR A 25 -6.10 3.81 6.95
C THR A 25 -6.48 5.16 7.57
N THR A 26 -7.10 5.14 8.75
CA THR A 26 -7.47 6.37 9.49
C THR A 26 -6.28 7.11 10.10
N THR A 27 -5.09 6.52 10.09
CA THR A 27 -3.84 7.10 10.57
C THR A 27 -2.95 7.54 9.41
N ASP A 28 -3.56 7.86 8.27
CA ASP A 28 -2.90 8.40 7.09
C ASP A 28 -1.78 7.54 6.50
N VAL A 29 -1.86 6.22 6.67
CA VAL A 29 -1.00 5.27 5.95
C VAL A 29 -1.73 4.71 4.74
N LEU A 30 -1.09 4.83 3.57
CA LEU A 30 -1.50 4.24 2.30
C LEU A 30 -0.62 3.02 1.99
N PHE A 31 -1.25 1.87 1.81
CA PHE A 31 -0.62 0.63 1.37
C PHE A 31 -0.89 0.37 -0.11
N THR A 32 0.16 0.06 -0.86
CA THR A 32 0.08 -0.31 -2.28
C THR A 32 1.28 -1.14 -2.71
N GLY A 33 1.29 -1.59 -3.97
CA GLY A 33 2.42 -2.25 -4.59
C GLY A 33 2.46 -2.03 -6.10
N GLY A 34 3.27 -2.82 -6.77
CA GLY A 34 3.37 -2.79 -8.23
C GLY A 34 4.08 -4.01 -8.78
N ARG A 35 4.35 -3.99 -10.09
CA ARG A 35 5.05 -5.09 -10.79
C ARG A 35 6.51 -5.24 -10.39
N GLU A 36 7.10 -4.19 -9.83
CA GLU A 36 8.41 -4.22 -9.18
C GLU A 36 8.49 -5.18 -7.97
N GLY A 37 7.33 -5.59 -7.44
CA GLY A 37 7.22 -6.59 -6.39
C GLY A 37 7.55 -6.08 -4.99
N TYR A 38 7.57 -4.76 -4.81
CA TYR A 38 7.64 -4.11 -3.51
C TYR A 38 6.24 -3.80 -2.98
N PHE A 39 6.03 -4.13 -1.71
CA PHE A 39 4.88 -3.67 -0.94
C PHE A 39 5.30 -2.40 -0.18
N HIS A 40 4.53 -1.32 -0.36
CA HIS A 40 4.83 0.00 0.14
C HIS A 40 3.83 0.43 1.21
N ALA A 41 4.33 1.12 2.23
CA ALA A 41 3.57 1.98 3.13
C ALA A 41 4.02 3.43 2.86
N ILE A 42 3.08 4.29 2.51
CA ILE A 42 3.28 5.67 2.09
C ILE A 42 2.45 6.56 3.00
N ASP A 43 2.98 7.72 3.37
CA ASP A 43 2.24 8.77 4.04
C ASP A 43 1.19 9.35 3.09
N ALA A 44 -0.09 9.25 3.46
CA ALA A 44 -1.20 9.57 2.58
C ALA A 44 -1.36 11.09 2.34
N GLU A 45 -0.84 11.92 3.25
CA GLU A 45 -0.92 13.38 3.14
C GLU A 45 0.17 13.94 2.23
N SER A 46 1.41 13.45 2.38
CA SER A 46 2.60 13.98 1.71
C SER A 46 3.06 13.16 0.51
N GLY A 47 2.72 11.87 0.45
CA GLY A 47 3.26 10.93 -0.53
C GLY A 47 4.67 10.41 -0.19
N GLU A 48 5.18 10.66 1.02
CA GLU A 48 6.48 10.17 1.47
C GLU A 48 6.47 8.64 1.69
N LEU A 49 7.53 7.96 1.26
CA LEU A 49 7.71 6.55 1.56
C LEU A 49 8.05 6.35 3.04
N LEU A 50 7.17 5.69 3.79
CA LEU A 50 7.40 5.35 5.20
C LEU A 50 8.19 4.04 5.34
N TRP A 51 7.82 3.04 4.53
CA TRP A 51 8.42 1.71 4.58
C TRP A 51 8.14 0.90 3.32
N ASN A 52 9.02 -0.04 2.97
CA ASN A 52 8.73 -1.06 1.97
C ASN A 52 9.42 -2.40 2.25
N VAL A 53 8.95 -3.44 1.55
CA VAL A 53 9.60 -4.75 1.51
C VAL A 53 9.44 -5.39 0.13
N GLY A 54 10.49 -6.05 -0.35
CA GLY A 54 10.43 -6.88 -1.55
C GLY A 54 9.78 -8.22 -1.26
N LEU A 55 8.69 -8.54 -1.96
CA LEU A 55 7.96 -9.80 -1.84
C LEU A 55 8.25 -10.80 -2.97
N GLY A 56 9.04 -10.39 -3.96
CA GLY A 56 9.56 -11.26 -5.02
C GLY A 56 8.57 -11.60 -6.16
N GLY A 57 7.32 -11.16 -6.06
CA GLY A 57 6.33 -11.26 -7.13
C GLY A 57 5.55 -9.96 -7.33
N GLN A 58 4.95 -9.79 -8.51
CA GLN A 58 4.11 -8.63 -8.80
C GLN A 58 2.93 -8.50 -7.82
N ILE A 59 2.61 -7.28 -7.44
CA ILE A 59 1.41 -6.94 -6.67
C ILE A 59 0.45 -6.21 -7.61
N VAL A 60 -0.64 -6.88 -7.97
CA VAL A 60 -1.65 -6.40 -8.94
C VAL A 60 -3.06 -6.28 -8.33
N MET A 61 -3.20 -6.66 -7.06
CA MET A 61 -4.46 -6.62 -6.32
C MET A 61 -4.34 -5.63 -5.17
N ALA A 62 -5.44 -4.96 -4.83
CA ALA A 62 -5.49 -4.08 -3.67
C ALA A 62 -5.17 -4.86 -2.37
N PRO A 63 -4.35 -4.29 -1.47
CA PRO A 63 -4.21 -4.81 -0.12
C PRO A 63 -5.53 -4.75 0.66
N VAL A 64 -5.66 -5.58 1.69
CA VAL A 64 -6.81 -5.57 2.60
C VAL A 64 -6.34 -5.47 4.05
N THR A 65 -7.12 -4.80 4.90
CA THR A 65 -6.86 -4.74 6.35
C THR A 65 -8.02 -5.30 7.15
N TYR A 66 -7.72 -5.88 8.32
CA TYR A 66 -8.71 -6.46 9.23
C TYR A 66 -8.17 -6.53 10.67
N MET A 67 -9.05 -6.80 11.64
CA MET A 67 -8.69 -6.93 13.06
C MET A 67 -8.80 -8.38 13.53
N VAL A 68 -7.80 -8.86 14.28
CA VAL A 68 -7.86 -10.15 14.99
C VAL A 68 -7.25 -9.97 16.38
N GLY A 69 -8.03 -10.26 17.42
CA GLY A 69 -7.53 -10.22 18.80
C GLY A 69 -6.98 -8.86 19.24
N GLY A 70 -7.55 -7.76 18.72
CA GLY A 70 -7.09 -6.40 19.03
C GLY A 70 -5.91 -5.92 18.18
N VAL A 71 -5.34 -6.76 17.32
CA VAL A 71 -4.24 -6.38 16.42
C VAL A 71 -4.79 -6.14 15.02
N GLN A 72 -4.35 -5.05 14.39
CA GLN A 72 -4.66 -4.76 12.98
C GLN A 72 -3.66 -5.46 12.08
N TYR A 73 -4.15 -6.09 11.02
CA TYR A 73 -3.33 -6.78 10.03
C TYR A 73 -3.60 -6.24 8.64
N VAL A 74 -2.55 -6.14 7.83
CA VAL A 74 -2.64 -5.85 6.40
C VAL A 74 -2.15 -7.07 5.63
N SER A 75 -2.94 -7.52 4.66
CA SER A 75 -2.61 -8.66 3.81
C SER A 75 -2.56 -8.27 2.35
N VAL A 76 -1.58 -8.82 1.63
CA VAL A 76 -1.31 -8.54 0.23
C VAL A 76 -0.89 -9.80 -0.49
N ILE A 77 -1.31 -9.94 -1.75
CA ILE A 77 -0.90 -11.04 -2.62
C ILE A 77 0.21 -10.53 -3.54
N SER A 78 1.32 -11.25 -3.56
CA SER A 78 2.46 -11.04 -4.45
C SER A 78 2.70 -12.31 -5.26
N GLY A 79 2.48 -12.23 -6.57
CA GLY A 79 2.42 -13.43 -7.42
C GLY A 79 1.38 -14.43 -6.91
N ASN A 80 1.85 -15.57 -6.39
CA ASN A 80 1.02 -16.64 -5.85
C ASN A 80 1.11 -16.76 -4.31
N SER A 81 1.74 -15.79 -3.65
CA SER A 81 2.02 -15.82 -2.21
C SER A 81 1.20 -14.75 -1.48
N LEU A 82 0.54 -15.15 -0.39
CA LEU A 82 -0.09 -14.23 0.56
C LEU A 82 0.92 -13.85 1.64
N SER A 83 1.12 -12.56 1.85
CA SER A 83 1.89 -12.02 2.98
C SER A 83 0.95 -11.22 3.89
N THR A 84 1.15 -11.33 5.20
CA THR A 84 0.36 -10.62 6.22
C THR A 84 1.31 -9.93 7.20
N PHE A 85 1.05 -8.65 7.46
CA PHE A 85 1.82 -7.80 8.36
C PHE A 85 0.92 -7.36 9.51
N ALA A 86 1.38 -7.53 10.75
CA ALA A 86 0.74 -6.91 11.90
C ALA A 86 1.17 -5.44 11.99
N LEU A 87 0.22 -4.53 12.18
CA LEU A 87 0.52 -3.14 12.53
C LEU A 87 0.66 -3.06 14.05
N GLY A 88 1.80 -2.55 14.50
CA GLY A 88 2.01 -2.22 15.90
C GLY A 88 1.28 -0.94 16.29
N ASP A 89 1.17 -0.72 17.61
CA ASP A 89 0.76 0.57 18.18
C ASP A 89 1.80 1.67 17.91
#